data_AF-A0A3M6VBC9-F1
#
_entry.id   AF-A0A3M6VBC9-F1
#
_cell.length_a   1.000
_cell.length_b   1.000
_cell.length_c   1.000
_cell.angle_alpha   90.00
_cell.angle_beta   90.00
_cell.angle_gamma   90.00
#
_symmetry.space_group_name_H-M   'P 1'
#
loop_
_entity.id
_entity.type
_entity.pdbx_description
1 polymer ?
#
loop_
_entity_poly.entity_id
_entity_poly.type
_entity_poly.pdbx_seq_one_letter_code
_entity_poly.pdbx_strand_id
1 'polypeptide(L)'
;MLGSTFCVLKDDTAKRDTRDTKFRAVTRFVAQEDSLFNRSFTVLETMRMNPKLSLPITVTSNEIESRIDDVMEAMGLGTLWWTTFFCKGLSGVHKR
;
A
#
# COMPACT_ATOMS: atom_id res chain seq x y z
N MET A 1 26.70 -8.23 21.13
CA MET A 1 25.81 -7.04 21.21
C MET A 1 26.05 -6.20 19.97
N LEU A 2 25.43 -6.55 18.84
CA LEU A 2 25.51 -5.78 17.60
C LEU A 2 24.26 -4.91 17.54
N GLY A 3 24.46 -3.61 17.65
CA GLY A 3 23.40 -2.61 17.57
C GLY A 3 22.74 -2.67 16.20
N SER A 4 21.46 -3.00 16.19
CA SER A 4 20.59 -2.81 15.03
C SER A 4 20.61 -1.35 14.65
N THR A 5 21.13 -1.06 13.45
CA THR A 5 20.97 0.23 12.80
C THR A 5 19.49 0.39 12.46
N PHE A 6 18.74 0.92 13.42
CA PHE A 6 17.38 1.39 13.23
C PHE A 6 17.49 2.72 12.48
N CYS A 7 17.37 2.69 11.16
CA CYS A 7 17.30 3.91 10.35
C CYS A 7 15.94 4.58 10.60
N VAL A 8 15.84 5.36 11.68
CA VAL A 8 14.83 6.42 11.75
C VAL A 8 15.20 7.42 10.66
N LEU A 9 14.39 7.51 9.61
CA LEU A 9 14.43 8.67 8.73
C LEU A 9 13.98 9.87 9.58
N LYS A 10 14.95 10.60 10.15
CA LYS A 10 14.69 11.85 10.85
C LYS A 10 14.16 12.85 9.83
N ASP A 11 12.99 13.41 10.14
CA ASP A 11 12.39 14.51 9.40
C ASP A 11 13.25 15.76 9.64
N ASP A 12 14.17 16.03 8.71
CA ASP A 12 14.92 17.27 8.64
C ASP A 12 14.48 18.05 7.41
N THR A 13 13.91 19.22 7.68
CA THR A 13 13.48 20.22 6.70
C THR A 13 14.67 20.69 5.85
N ALA A 14 14.99 20.04 4.72
CA ALA A 14 16.03 20.52 3.81
C ALA A 14 16.01 19.90 2.39
N LYS A 15 15.92 20.77 1.38
CA LYS A 15 16.46 20.66 0.00
C LYS A 15 16.25 19.32 -0.73
N ARG A 16 15.20 19.25 -1.57
CA ARG A 16 14.90 18.12 -2.48
C ARG A 16 16.05 17.82 -3.44
N ASP A 17 16.87 16.82 -3.11
CA ASP A 17 17.83 16.23 -4.04
C ASP A 17 17.10 15.29 -5.01
N THR A 18 17.46 15.34 -6.30
CA THR A 18 16.89 14.48 -7.37
C THR A 18 17.16 12.98 -7.20
N ARG A 19 17.96 12.59 -6.19
CA ARG A 19 18.17 11.19 -5.80
C ARG A 19 17.01 10.65 -4.95
N ASP A 20 16.39 11.48 -4.12
CA ASP A 20 15.25 11.09 -3.27
C ASP A 20 13.99 10.82 -4.09
N THR A 21 13.81 11.51 -5.21
CA THR A 21 12.63 11.30 -6.08
C THR A 21 12.65 9.94 -6.75
N LYS A 22 13.84 9.43 -7.11
CA LYS A 22 14.01 8.09 -7.67
C LYS A 22 13.82 7.01 -6.60
N PHE A 23 14.35 7.23 -5.40
CA PHE A 23 14.20 6.27 -4.30
C PHE A 23 12.72 6.05 -3.95
N ARG A 24 11.92 7.12 -3.87
CA ARG A 24 10.48 7.04 -3.59
C ARG A 24 9.66 6.39 -4.73
N ALA A 25 10.17 6.39 -5.96
CA ALA A 25 9.53 5.73 -7.09
C ALA A 25 9.78 4.21 -7.12
N VAL A 26 10.88 3.76 -6.52
CA VAL A 26 11.32 2.36 -6.54
C VAL A 26 10.98 1.63 -5.23
N THR A 27 10.85 2.36 -4.12
CA THR A 27 10.56 1.81 -2.80
C THR A 27 9.14 2.12 -2.35
N ARG A 28 8.57 1.24 -1.52
CA ARG A 28 7.22 1.41 -0.98
C ARG A 28 7.26 1.35 0.55
N PHE A 29 6.71 2.38 1.17
CA PHE A 29 6.69 2.56 2.62
C PHE A 29 5.32 2.15 3.21
N VAL A 30 5.35 1.45 4.34
CA VAL A 30 4.15 1.07 5.11
C VAL A 30 4.19 1.84 6.42
N ALA A 31 3.25 2.78 6.58
CA ALA A 31 3.10 3.57 7.80
C ALA A 31 2.41 2.76 8.91
N GLN A 32 2.55 3.19 10.17
CA GLN A 32 1.86 2.55 11.28
C GLN A 32 0.35 2.87 11.29
N GLU A 33 0.00 4.08 10.86
CA GLU A 33 -1.38 4.48 10.61
C GLU A 33 -1.69 4.29 9.13
N ASP A 34 -2.67 3.45 8.82
CA ASP A 34 -3.08 3.23 7.45
C ASP A 34 -3.77 4.50 6.93
N SER A 35 -3.16 5.16 5.95
CA SER A 35 -3.72 6.34 5.26
C SER A 35 -4.82 5.92 4.28
N LEU A 36 -5.82 5.19 4.78
CA LEU A 36 -6.96 4.73 4.01
C LEU A 36 -7.82 5.94 3.64
N PHE A 37 -8.16 6.09 2.37
CA PHE A 37 -9.09 7.13 1.91
C PHE A 37 -10.40 7.02 2.71
N ASN A 38 -10.91 8.17 3.15
CA ASN A 38 -12.07 8.30 4.04
C ASN A 38 -13.22 7.32 3.74
N ARG A 39 -13.68 6.63 4.80
CA ARG A 39 -14.94 5.90 5.08
C ARG A 39 -15.59 4.97 4.02
N SER A 40 -15.44 5.18 2.72
CA SER A 40 -16.35 4.61 1.71
C SER A 40 -15.71 3.65 0.69
N PHE A 41 -14.40 3.42 0.74
CA PHE A 41 -13.75 2.48 -0.18
C PHE A 41 -13.76 1.05 0.37
N THR A 42 -14.05 0.09 -0.51
CA THR A 42 -13.89 -1.34 -0.25
C THR A 42 -12.43 -1.77 -0.41
N VAL A 43 -12.09 -2.93 0.17
CA VAL A 43 -10.75 -3.52 0.03
C VAL A 43 -10.38 -3.69 -1.45
N LEU A 44 -11.30 -4.21 -2.26
CA LEU A 44 -11.07 -4.43 -3.68
C LEU A 44 -10.82 -3.12 -4.45
N GLU A 45 -11.60 -2.08 -4.18
CA GLU A 45 -11.42 -0.80 -4.87
C GLU A 45 -10.07 -0.16 -4.54
N THR A 46 -9.64 -0.21 -3.26
CA THR A 46 -8.33 0.33 -2.84
C THR A 46 -7.20 -0.42 -3.55
N MET A 47 -7.31 -1.75 -3.61
CA MET A 47 -6.34 -2.62 -4.27
C MET A 47 -6.31 -2.43 -5.79
N ARG A 48 -7.43 -2.06 -6.43
CA ARG A 48 -7.47 -1.71 -7.85
C ARG A 48 -6.89 -0.34 -8.15
N MET A 49 -7.04 0.62 -7.24
CA MET A 49 -6.59 2.00 -7.46
C MET A 49 -5.09 2.18 -7.21
N ASN A 50 -4.54 1.47 -6.22
CA ASN A 50 -3.16 1.65 -5.79
C ASN A 50 -2.09 1.29 -6.86
N PRO A 51 -2.23 0.18 -7.61
CA PRO A 51 -1.32 -0.14 -8.71
C PRO A 51 -1.41 0.89 -9.85
N LYS A 52 -2.59 1.43 -10.12
CA LYS A 52 -2.79 2.45 -11.18
C LYS A 52 -2.04 3.76 -10.90
N LEU A 53 -1.78 4.06 -9.63
CA LEU A 53 -1.05 5.26 -9.20
C LEU A 53 0.46 5.04 -9.11
N SER A 54 0.93 3.79 -9.03
CA SER A 54 2.33 3.45 -8.78
C SER A 54 3.02 2.72 -9.92
N LEU A 55 2.27 2.06 -10.79
CA LEU A 55 2.80 1.34 -11.94
C LEU A 55 2.89 2.24 -13.17
N PRO A 56 3.88 2.00 -14.05
CA PRO A 56 3.95 2.66 -15.34
C PRO A 56 2.78 2.23 -16.24
N ILE A 57 2.38 3.14 -17.14
CA ILE A 57 1.30 2.92 -18.13
C ILE A 57 1.55 1.76 -19.10
N THR A 58 2.74 1.15 -19.07
CA THR A 58 3.11 -0.01 -19.87
C THR A 58 2.47 -1.30 -19.36
N VAL A 59 2.02 -1.34 -18.10
CA VAL A 59 1.34 -2.50 -17.53
C VAL A 59 -0.12 -2.47 -17.94
N THR A 60 -0.62 -3.60 -18.47
CA THR A 60 -2.01 -3.70 -18.93
C THR A 60 -2.97 -3.85 -17.75
N SER A 61 -4.21 -3.35 -17.91
CA SER A 61 -5.24 -3.48 -16.88
C SER A 61 -5.52 -4.93 -16.49
N ASN A 62 -5.48 -5.86 -17.44
CA ASN A 62 -5.71 -7.29 -17.19
C ASN A 62 -4.61 -7.90 -16.30
N GLU A 63 -3.36 -7.51 -16.54
CA GLU A 63 -2.23 -7.96 -15.72
C GLU A 63 -2.31 -7.40 -14.30
N ILE A 64 -2.79 -6.16 -14.16
CA ILE A 64 -3.05 -5.55 -12.85
C ILE A 64 -4.15 -6.32 -12.10
N GLU A 65 -5.25 -6.67 -12.76
CA GLU A 65 -6.36 -7.41 -12.13
C GLU A 65 -5.92 -8.81 -11.69
N SER A 66 -5.22 -9.56 -12.54
CA SER A 66 -4.68 -10.89 -12.17
C SER A 66 -3.77 -10.83 -10.94
N ARG A 67 -2.88 -9.82 -10.88
CA ARG A 67 -1.97 -9.66 -9.73
C ARG A 67 -2.70 -9.25 -8.46
N ILE A 68 -3.80 -8.50 -8.58
CA ILE A 68 -4.63 -8.13 -7.43
C ILE A 68 -5.29 -9.38 -6.87
N ASP A 69 -5.81 -10.26 -7.72
CA ASP A 69 -6.44 -11.50 -7.28
C ASP A 69 -5.44 -12.41 -6.56
N ASP A 70 -4.23 -12.57 -7.10
CA ASP A 70 -3.14 -13.34 -6.46
C ASP A 70 -2.78 -12.76 -5.06
N VAL A 71 -2.70 -11.43 -4.95
CA VAL A 71 -2.36 -10.75 -3.69
C VAL A 71 -3.52 -10.83 -2.69
N MET A 72 -4.77 -10.75 -3.16
CA MET A 72 -5.96 -10.90 -2.32
C MET A 72 -6.07 -12.33 -1.75
N GLU A 73 -5.71 -13.33 -2.54
CA GLU A 73 -5.61 -14.72 -2.08
C GLU A 73 -4.45 -14.90 -1.08
N ALA A 74 -3.26 -14.38 -1.40
CA ALA A 74 -2.09 -14.47 -0.53
C ALA A 74 -2.29 -13.78 0.84
N MET A 75 -3.06 -12.68 0.90
CA MET A 75 -3.41 -11.99 2.13
C MET A 75 -4.63 -12.57 2.85
N GLY A 76 -5.30 -13.58 2.27
CA GLY A 76 -6.50 -14.20 2.84
C GLY A 76 -7.72 -13.27 2.87
N LEU A 77 -7.76 -12.26 2.00
CA LEU A 77 -8.84 -11.25 1.93
C LEU A 77 -9.95 -11.61 0.93
N GLY A 78 -9.90 -12.79 0.31
CA GLY A 78 -10.85 -13.20 -0.74
C GLY A 78 -12.33 -13.13 -0.33
N THR A 79 -12.67 -13.35 0.95
CA THR A 79 -14.05 -13.25 1.45
C THR A 79 -14.46 -11.82 1.83
N LEU A 80 -13.48 -10.94 2.03
CA LEU A 80 -13.62 -9.58 2.56
C LEU A 80 -13.45 -8.49 1.47
N TRP A 81 -13.28 -8.89 0.22
CA TRP A 81 -13.20 -8.03 -0.97
C TRP A 81 -14.24 -6.89 -1.05
N TRP A 82 -15.50 -7.13 -0.67
CA TRP A 82 -16.58 -6.14 -0.68
C TRP A 82 -16.75 -5.37 0.64
N THR A 83 -15.97 -5.69 1.67
CA THR A 83 -16.05 -5.01 2.97
C THR A 83 -15.32 -3.67 2.92
N THR A 84 -15.90 -2.67 3.57
CA THR A 84 -15.27 -1.36 3.73
C THR A 84 -14.39 -1.31 4.97
N PHE A 85 -13.28 -0.57 4.89
CA PHE A 85 -12.26 -0.50 5.94
C PHE A 85 -12.74 0.02 7.30
N PHE A 86 -13.83 0.77 7.33
CA PHE A 86 -14.38 1.37 8.56
C PHE A 86 -15.56 0.60 9.16
N CYS A 87 -16.00 -0.50 8.53
CA CYS A 87 -17.03 -1.36 9.09
C CYS A 87 -16.44 -2.32 10.13
N LYS A 88 -17.27 -2.70 11.12
CA LYS A 88 -16.94 -3.65 12.21
C LYS A 88 -16.55 -5.07 11.74
N GLY A 89 -16.43 -5.31 10.43
CA GLY A 89 -16.14 -6.61 9.82
C GLY A 89 -14.66 -6.89 9.51
N LEU A 90 -13.79 -5.86 9.46
CA LEU A 90 -12.35 -6.05 9.26
C LEU A 90 -11.61 -5.96 10.60
N SER A 91 -10.94 -7.05 11.00
CA SER A 91 -10.06 -7.02 12.18
C SER A 91 -8.86 -6.11 11.92
N GLY A 92 -8.23 -5.60 13.00
CA GLY A 92 -7.06 -4.72 12.88
C GLY A 92 -5.89 -5.33 12.10
N VAL A 93 -5.76 -6.67 12.12
CA VAL A 93 -4.74 -7.39 11.35
C VAL A 93 -5.06 -7.37 9.86
N HIS A 94 -6.33 -7.48 9.47
CA HIS A 94 -6.72 -7.41 8.05
C HIS A 94 -6.61 -5.99 7.46
N LYS A 95 -6.49 -4.97 8.31
CA LYS A 95 -6.29 -3.59 7.88
C LYS A 95 -4.82 -3.26 7.62
N ARG A 96 -3.93 -3.97 8.31
CA ARG A 96 -2.47 -3.79 8.28
C ARG A 96 -1.82 -4.70 7.25
#